data_AF-A0A432JMP9-F1
#
_entry.id   AF-A0A432JMP9-F1
#
_cell.length_a   1.000
_cell.length_b   1.000
_cell.length_c   1.000
_cell.angle_alpha   90.00
_cell.angle_beta   90.00
_cell.angle_gamma   90.00
#
_symmetry.space_group_name_H-M   'P 1'
#
loop_
_entity.id
_entity.type
_entity.pdbx_description
1 polymer ?
#
loop_
_entity_poly.entity_id
_entity_poly.type
_entity_poly.pdbx_seq_one_letter_code
_entity_poly.pdbx_strand_id
1 'polypeptide(L)'
;LTRSEVAEQAEVPEGLVALLCDNGLLETVTVDDVPLFDQSAVSMVRAGLAISAAGVPLDELVHLAADHSGNVDDIVRRAIALIEDHVKGEPDDDGPDGGDDLVEIVRALLPAVTRLVAQHFHRTLVARALERVSDGDRRALADALVAADAEHLVVTCEWR
;
A
#
# COMPACT_ATOMS: atom_id res chain seq x y z
N LEU A 1 -9.11 11.11 -8.85
CA LEU A 1 -8.08 12.00 -9.42
C LEU A 1 -7.66 11.49 -10.80
N THR A 2 -7.51 12.37 -11.78
CA THR A 2 -6.85 12.09 -13.06
C THR A 2 -5.34 12.01 -12.87
N ARG A 3 -4.62 11.45 -13.86
CA ARG A 3 -3.15 11.39 -13.82
C ARG A 3 -2.51 12.77 -13.69
N SER A 4 -3.02 13.77 -14.40
CA SER A 4 -2.53 15.15 -14.34
C SER A 4 -2.76 15.78 -12.97
N GLU A 5 -3.91 15.51 -12.32
CA GLU A 5 -4.20 15.98 -10.95
C GLU A 5 -3.27 15.33 -9.92
N VAL A 6 -2.96 14.04 -10.06
CA VAL A 6 -1.96 13.38 -9.20
C VAL A 6 -0.59 14.02 -9.37
N ALA A 7 -0.18 14.30 -10.61
CA ALA A 7 1.10 14.93 -10.91
C ALA A 7 1.21 16.35 -10.34
N GLU A 8 0.16 17.16 -10.51
CA GLU A 8 0.07 18.51 -9.95
C GLU A 8 0.15 18.48 -8.42
N GLN A 9 -0.65 17.66 -7.76
CA GLN A 9 -0.64 17.57 -6.30
C GLN A 9 0.68 17.01 -5.76
N ALA A 10 1.30 16.06 -6.44
CA ALA A 10 2.59 15.50 -6.03
C ALA A 10 3.79 16.39 -6.42
N GLU A 11 3.56 17.50 -7.13
CA GLU A 11 4.58 18.42 -7.63
C GLU A 11 5.63 17.75 -8.53
N VAL A 12 5.16 16.87 -9.43
CA VAL A 12 6.01 16.12 -10.38
C VAL A 12 5.55 16.27 -11.82
N PRO A 13 6.44 16.00 -12.81
CA PRO A 13 6.02 15.84 -14.19
C PRO A 13 5.02 14.69 -14.36
N GLU A 14 3.97 14.88 -15.16
CA GLU A 14 2.97 13.84 -15.43
C GLU A 14 3.58 12.54 -16.01
N GLY A 15 4.67 12.67 -16.78
CA GLY A 15 5.40 11.53 -17.32
C GLY A 15 5.98 10.60 -16.25
N LEU A 16 6.29 11.11 -15.05
CA LEU A 16 6.70 10.28 -13.91
C LEU A 16 5.52 9.44 -13.41
N VAL A 17 4.34 10.03 -13.28
CA VAL A 17 3.13 9.29 -12.86
C VAL A 17 2.77 8.22 -13.89
N ALA A 18 2.90 8.52 -15.19
CA ALA A 18 2.71 7.55 -16.25
C ALA A 18 3.67 6.35 -16.12
N LEU A 19 4.96 6.60 -15.87
CA LEU A 19 5.95 5.55 -15.67
C LEU A 19 5.58 4.63 -14.48
N LEU A 20 5.10 5.20 -13.37
CA LEU A 20 4.67 4.41 -12.22
C LEU A 20 3.42 3.55 -12.56
N CYS A 21 2.50 4.07 -13.37
CA CYS A 21 1.36 3.27 -13.85
C CYS A 21 1.84 2.10 -14.73
N ASP A 22 2.73 2.37 -15.68
CA ASP A 22 3.25 1.37 -16.63
C ASP A 22 4.00 0.21 -15.92
N ASN A 23 4.50 0.45 -14.70
CA ASN A 23 5.20 -0.54 -13.88
C ASN A 23 4.33 -1.15 -12.77
N GLY A 24 3.01 -0.91 -12.78
CA GLY A 24 2.07 -1.50 -11.81
C GLY A 24 2.20 -0.95 -10.39
N LEU A 25 2.79 0.24 -10.24
CA LEU A 25 2.96 0.90 -8.94
C LEU A 25 1.75 1.73 -8.52
N LEU A 26 1.13 2.38 -9.49
CA LEU A 26 -0.07 3.17 -9.30
C LEU A 26 -1.14 2.55 -10.19
N GLU A 27 -2.18 2.06 -9.55
CA GLU A 27 -3.33 1.50 -10.25
C GLU A 27 -4.50 2.47 -10.15
N THR A 28 -5.23 2.58 -11.24
CA THR A 28 -6.50 3.31 -11.25
C THR A 28 -7.62 2.37 -10.83
N VAL A 29 -8.57 2.91 -10.10
CA VAL A 29 -9.84 2.24 -9.84
C VAL A 29 -10.86 2.79 -10.84
N THR A 30 -11.66 1.90 -11.42
CA THR A 30 -12.72 2.32 -12.34
C THR A 30 -13.96 2.69 -11.53
N VAL A 31 -14.37 3.96 -11.62
CA VAL A 31 -15.60 4.49 -11.01
C VAL A 31 -16.43 5.10 -12.14
N ASP A 32 -17.66 4.64 -12.33
CA ASP A 32 -18.56 5.09 -13.42
C ASP A 32 -17.90 5.07 -14.82
N ASP A 33 -17.18 3.98 -15.15
CA ASP A 33 -16.40 3.79 -16.39
C ASP A 33 -15.23 4.76 -16.58
N VAL A 34 -14.86 5.52 -15.55
CA VAL A 34 -13.71 6.44 -15.57
C VAL A 34 -12.59 5.88 -14.68
N PRO A 35 -11.37 5.66 -15.22
CA PRO A 35 -10.23 5.28 -14.41
C PRO A 35 -9.73 6.48 -13.60
N LEU A 36 -9.81 6.37 -12.28
CA LEU A 36 -9.42 7.42 -11.33
C LEU A 36 -8.45 6.87 -10.28
N PHE A 37 -7.54 7.73 -9.84
CA PHE A 37 -6.71 7.49 -8.66
C PHE A 37 -7.40 8.02 -7.40
N ASP A 38 -7.14 7.38 -6.27
CA ASP A 38 -7.47 7.93 -4.96
C ASP A 38 -6.36 8.88 -4.45
N GLN A 39 -6.54 9.44 -3.25
CA GLN A 39 -5.55 10.33 -2.66
C GLN A 39 -4.24 9.60 -2.27
N SER A 40 -4.30 8.28 -2.08
CA SER A 40 -3.13 7.48 -1.71
C SER A 40 -2.09 7.47 -2.84
N ALA A 41 -2.51 7.59 -4.10
CA ALA A 41 -1.59 7.71 -5.24
C ALA A 41 -0.63 8.92 -5.10
N VAL A 42 -1.13 10.07 -4.63
CA VAL A 42 -0.30 11.26 -4.37
C VAL A 42 0.71 10.99 -3.25
N SER A 43 0.27 10.34 -2.17
CA SER A 43 1.13 9.96 -1.05
C SER A 43 2.22 8.96 -1.48
N MET A 44 1.88 8.00 -2.34
CA MET A 44 2.83 7.02 -2.89
C MET A 44 3.89 7.68 -3.77
N VAL A 45 3.50 8.60 -4.67
CA VAL A 45 4.46 9.35 -5.50
C VAL A 45 5.44 10.12 -4.61
N ARG A 46 4.93 10.87 -3.62
CA ARG A 46 5.75 11.66 -2.70
C ARG A 46 6.71 10.78 -1.88
N ALA A 47 6.26 9.60 -1.45
CA ALA A 47 7.11 8.64 -0.74
C ALA A 47 8.26 8.14 -1.62
N GLY A 48 7.98 7.77 -2.87
CA GLY A 48 9.01 7.37 -3.83
C GLY A 48 10.06 8.45 -4.07
N LEU A 49 9.64 9.71 -4.21
CA LEU A 49 10.56 10.85 -4.36
C LEU A 49 11.43 11.06 -3.13
N ALA A 50 10.87 10.93 -1.92
CA ALA A 50 11.64 11.09 -0.69
C ALA A 50 12.73 10.03 -0.57
N ILE A 51 12.44 8.79 -0.96
CA ILE A 51 13.43 7.70 -0.99
C ILE A 51 14.51 7.98 -2.05
N SER A 52 14.12 8.46 -3.23
CA SER A 52 15.08 8.83 -4.28
C SER A 52 15.97 10.01 -3.87
N ALA A 53 15.41 11.03 -3.21
CA ALA A 53 16.16 12.16 -2.68
C ALA A 53 17.17 11.76 -1.58
N ALA A 54 16.94 10.62 -0.90
CA ALA A 54 17.89 10.03 0.04
C ALA A 54 19.02 9.24 -0.65
N GLY A 55 19.04 9.19 -1.98
CA GLY A 55 20.12 8.61 -2.79
C GLY A 55 19.80 7.23 -3.39
N VAL A 56 18.59 6.71 -3.23
CA VAL A 56 18.19 5.45 -3.88
C VAL A 56 17.88 5.69 -5.36
N PRO A 57 18.44 4.90 -6.29
CA PRO A 57 18.15 5.05 -7.72
C PRO A 57 16.67 4.82 -8.04
N LEU A 58 16.08 5.68 -8.86
CA LEU A 58 14.65 5.59 -9.20
C LEU A 58 14.32 4.30 -9.98
N ASP A 59 15.23 3.83 -10.82
CA ASP A 59 15.10 2.57 -11.56
C ASP A 59 15.09 1.35 -10.62
N GLU A 60 15.90 1.36 -9.57
CA GLU A 60 15.86 0.32 -8.52
C GLU A 60 14.54 0.35 -7.74
N LEU A 61 14.00 1.54 -7.45
CA LEU A 61 12.69 1.69 -6.81
C LEU A 61 11.55 1.16 -7.70
N VAL A 62 11.59 1.49 -8.99
CA VAL A 62 10.62 0.99 -9.98
C VAL A 62 10.70 -0.54 -10.10
N HIS A 63 11.91 -1.11 -10.10
CA HIS A 63 12.07 -2.56 -10.17
C HIS A 63 11.57 -3.26 -8.90
N LEU A 64 11.97 -2.78 -7.72
CA LEU A 64 11.51 -3.29 -6.42
C LEU A 64 9.98 -3.28 -6.33
N ALA A 65 9.38 -2.25 -6.88
CA ALA A 65 7.96 -2.09 -6.91
C ALA A 65 7.23 -3.02 -7.87
N ALA A 66 7.75 -3.22 -9.09
CA ALA A 66 7.22 -4.20 -10.03
C ALA A 66 7.27 -5.62 -9.43
N ASP A 67 8.38 -5.96 -8.76
CA ASP A 67 8.50 -7.21 -8.01
C ASP A 67 7.47 -7.29 -6.89
N HIS A 68 7.24 -6.21 -6.14
CA HIS A 68 6.23 -6.17 -5.09
C HIS A 68 4.81 -6.40 -5.65
N SER A 69 4.42 -5.67 -6.69
CA SER A 69 3.11 -5.82 -7.34
C SER A 69 2.89 -7.27 -7.77
N GLY A 70 3.84 -7.87 -8.50
CA GLY A 70 3.74 -9.25 -8.95
C GLY A 70 3.65 -10.28 -7.81
N ASN A 71 4.31 -10.05 -6.69
CA ASN A 71 4.28 -10.97 -5.53
C ASN A 71 3.06 -10.77 -4.62
N VAL A 72 2.47 -9.57 -4.59
CA VAL A 72 1.31 -9.25 -3.76
C VAL A 72 0.00 -9.70 -4.39
N ASP A 73 -0.06 -9.76 -5.72
CA ASP A 73 -1.28 -10.06 -6.47
C ASP A 73 -1.95 -11.39 -6.06
N ASP A 74 -1.14 -12.44 -5.85
CA ASP A 74 -1.60 -13.73 -5.33
C ASP A 74 -2.13 -13.65 -3.89
N ILE A 75 -1.47 -12.85 -3.06
CA ILE A 75 -1.84 -12.65 -1.65
C ILE A 75 -3.18 -11.91 -1.58
N VAL A 76 -3.37 -10.88 -2.40
CA VAL A 76 -4.60 -10.08 -2.48
C VAL A 76 -5.76 -10.95 -2.95
N ARG A 77 -5.59 -11.73 -4.02
CA ARG A 77 -6.61 -12.68 -4.47
C ARG A 77 -7.06 -13.63 -3.35
N ARG A 78 -6.12 -14.16 -2.58
CA ARG A 78 -6.43 -15.04 -1.45
C ARG A 78 -7.12 -14.31 -0.30
N ALA A 79 -6.74 -13.06 -0.03
CA ALA A 79 -7.38 -12.24 1.01
C ALA A 79 -8.85 -11.93 0.64
N ILE A 80 -9.11 -11.58 -0.63
CA ILE A 80 -10.47 -11.37 -1.14
C ILE A 80 -11.30 -12.64 -0.98
N ALA A 81 -10.78 -13.80 -1.41
CA ALA A 81 -11.50 -15.07 -1.26
C ALA A 81 -11.84 -15.40 0.19
N LEU A 82 -10.93 -15.11 1.13
CA LEU A 82 -11.18 -15.32 2.56
C LEU A 82 -12.30 -14.42 3.09
N ILE A 83 -12.33 -13.14 2.67
CA ILE A 83 -13.40 -12.21 3.04
C ILE A 83 -14.73 -12.68 2.43
N GLU A 84 -14.75 -13.05 1.15
CA GLU A 84 -15.96 -13.57 0.49
C GLU A 84 -16.51 -14.84 1.18
N ASP A 85 -15.65 -15.78 1.54
CA ASP A 85 -16.04 -17.00 2.23
C ASP A 85 -16.58 -16.70 3.64
N HIS A 86 -16.03 -15.70 4.32
CA HIS A 86 -16.52 -15.26 5.63
C HIS A 86 -17.90 -14.62 5.53
N VAL A 87 -18.13 -13.77 4.52
CA VAL A 87 -19.43 -13.11 4.28
C VAL A 87 -20.50 -14.12 3.82
N LYS A 88 -20.16 -15.08 2.96
CA LYS A 88 -21.10 -16.13 2.49
C LYS A 88 -21.41 -17.18 3.57
N GLY A 89 -20.61 -17.23 4.63
CA GLY A 89 -20.65 -18.27 5.66
C GLY A 89 -21.62 -18.01 6.81
N GLU A 90 -22.28 -16.86 6.87
CA GLU A 90 -23.35 -16.56 7.84
C GLU A 90 -24.71 -17.02 7.25
N PRO A 91 -25.28 -18.15 7.71
CA PRO A 91 -26.60 -18.56 7.30
C PRO A 91 -27.64 -17.79 8.11
N ASP A 92 -28.67 -17.28 7.43
CA ASP A 92 -29.88 -16.63 7.96
C ASP A 92 -29.85 -15.09 8.05
N ASP A 93 -29.64 -14.40 6.93
CA ASP A 93 -30.43 -13.18 6.65
C ASP A 93 -30.63 -12.96 5.14
N ASP A 94 -31.48 -13.78 4.50
CA ASP A 94 -32.07 -13.50 3.18
C ASP A 94 -33.12 -12.34 3.25
N GLY A 95 -32.85 -11.34 4.08
CA GLY A 95 -33.58 -10.09 4.19
C GLY A 95 -33.05 -9.03 3.21
N PRO A 96 -33.74 -7.89 3.03
CA PRO A 96 -33.31 -6.80 2.15
C PRO A 96 -31.95 -6.15 2.55
N ASP A 97 -31.41 -6.52 3.71
CA ASP A 97 -30.28 -5.88 4.40
C ASP A 97 -28.92 -6.56 4.13
N GLY A 98 -28.86 -7.69 3.41
CA GLY A 98 -27.59 -8.42 3.16
C GLY A 98 -26.54 -7.65 2.34
N GLY A 99 -26.93 -6.58 1.66
CA GLY A 99 -25.99 -5.66 0.99
C GLY A 99 -25.32 -4.66 1.95
N ASP A 100 -26.00 -4.27 3.03
CA ASP A 100 -25.46 -3.35 4.04
C ASP A 100 -24.42 -4.06 4.93
N ASP A 101 -24.60 -5.36 5.17
CA ASP A 101 -23.69 -6.18 5.98
C ASP A 101 -22.31 -6.35 5.33
N LEU A 102 -22.26 -6.61 4.02
CA LEU A 102 -21.00 -6.65 3.26
C LEU A 102 -20.25 -5.31 3.31
N VAL A 103 -20.97 -4.19 3.21
CA VAL A 103 -20.37 -2.85 3.24
C VAL A 103 -19.78 -2.56 4.63
N GLU A 104 -20.46 -2.94 5.71
CA GLU A 104 -19.93 -2.80 7.07
C GLU A 104 -18.73 -3.70 7.32
N ILE A 105 -18.78 -4.96 6.88
CA ILE A 105 -17.67 -5.90 6.98
C ILE A 105 -16.44 -5.38 6.23
N VAL A 106 -16.61 -4.89 4.99
CA VAL A 106 -15.50 -4.31 4.21
C VAL A 106 -14.93 -3.06 4.90
N ARG A 107 -15.78 -2.17 5.41
CA ARG A 107 -15.36 -0.97 6.16
C ARG A 107 -14.54 -1.31 7.40
N ALA A 108 -14.85 -2.40 8.09
CA ALA A 108 -14.14 -2.84 9.28
C ALA A 108 -12.86 -3.63 8.95
N LEU A 109 -12.94 -4.58 8.01
CA LEU A 109 -11.85 -5.51 7.71
C LEU A 109 -10.75 -4.89 6.86
N LEU A 110 -11.09 -4.11 5.85
CA LEU A 110 -10.08 -3.59 4.91
C LEU A 110 -9.00 -2.75 5.64
N PRO A 111 -9.34 -1.78 6.52
CA PRO A 111 -8.32 -1.04 7.27
C PRO A 111 -7.51 -1.93 8.23
N ALA A 112 -8.14 -2.96 8.81
CA ALA A 112 -7.48 -3.87 9.75
C ALA A 112 -6.46 -4.77 9.03
N VAL A 113 -6.83 -5.35 7.90
CA VAL A 113 -5.97 -6.19 7.07
C VAL A 113 -4.81 -5.39 6.49
N THR A 114 -5.09 -4.21 5.92
CA THR A 114 -4.03 -3.33 5.38
C THR A 114 -3.02 -2.95 6.47
N ARG A 115 -3.49 -2.62 7.68
CA ARG A 115 -2.62 -2.31 8.82
C ARG A 115 -1.77 -3.52 9.22
N LEU A 116 -2.36 -4.70 9.28
CA LEU A 116 -1.65 -5.94 9.61
C LEU A 116 -0.52 -6.22 8.61
N VAL A 117 -0.81 -6.13 7.31
CA VAL A 117 0.16 -6.36 6.23
C VAL A 117 1.29 -5.32 6.29
N ALA A 118 0.95 -4.04 6.43
CA ALA A 118 1.94 -2.96 6.56
C ALA A 118 2.88 -3.18 7.77
N GLN A 119 2.31 -3.54 8.92
CA GLN A 119 3.09 -3.84 10.13
C GLN A 119 3.98 -5.08 9.96
N HIS A 120 3.47 -6.14 9.33
CA HIS A 120 4.25 -7.33 9.07
C HIS A 120 5.41 -7.07 8.10
N PHE A 121 5.16 -6.31 7.04
CA PHE A 121 6.20 -5.89 6.09
C PHE A 121 7.29 -5.08 6.78
N HIS A 122 6.90 -4.05 7.55
CA HIS A 122 7.84 -3.23 8.31
C HIS A 122 8.70 -4.07 9.27
N ARG A 123 8.07 -4.95 10.06
CA ARG A 123 8.78 -5.82 11.01
C ARG A 123 9.75 -6.77 10.31
N THR A 124 9.36 -7.29 9.14
CA THR A 124 10.21 -8.15 8.32
C THR A 124 11.40 -7.36 7.77
N LEU A 125 11.17 -6.16 7.23
CA LEU A 125 12.23 -5.29 6.72
C LEU A 125 13.26 -4.97 7.81
N VAL A 126 12.81 -4.56 8.99
CA VAL A 126 13.66 -4.31 10.17
C VAL A 126 14.49 -5.53 10.56
N ALA A 127 13.85 -6.69 10.70
CA ALA A 127 14.54 -7.92 11.09
C ALA A 127 15.62 -8.30 10.07
N ARG A 128 15.31 -8.23 8.77
CA ARG A 128 16.22 -8.55 7.68
C ARG A 128 17.35 -7.54 7.51
N ALA A 129 17.12 -6.28 7.85
CA ALA A 129 18.16 -5.26 7.87
C ALA A 129 19.15 -5.52 9.01
N LEU A 130 18.65 -5.80 10.23
CA LEU A 130 19.49 -6.11 11.39
C LEU A 130 20.34 -7.38 11.20
N GLU A 131 19.84 -8.38 10.47
CA GLU A 131 20.60 -9.58 10.11
C GLU A 131 21.85 -9.29 9.24
N ARG A 132 21.82 -8.24 8.43
CA ARG A 132 22.88 -7.92 7.45
C ARG A 132 24.00 -7.04 8.01
N VAL A 133 23.85 -6.55 9.22
CA VAL A 133 24.73 -5.53 9.80
C VAL A 133 25.66 -6.14 10.84
N SER A 134 26.92 -5.72 10.82
CA SER A 134 27.97 -6.04 11.80
C SER A 134 27.51 -5.73 13.22
N ASP A 135 27.98 -6.48 14.22
CA ASP A 135 27.51 -6.33 15.61
C ASP A 135 27.65 -4.91 16.17
N GLY A 136 28.69 -4.15 15.77
CA GLY A 136 28.87 -2.75 16.18
C GLY A 136 27.85 -1.79 15.57
N ASP A 137 27.51 -1.99 14.30
CA ASP A 137 26.56 -1.16 13.55
C ASP A 137 25.09 -1.56 13.82
N ARG A 138 24.87 -2.79 14.30
CA ARG A 138 23.54 -3.34 14.61
C ARG A 138 22.83 -2.55 15.70
N ARG A 139 23.56 -2.08 16.72
CA ARG A 139 22.99 -1.31 17.82
C ARG A 139 22.61 0.10 17.39
N ALA A 140 23.47 0.77 16.62
CA ALA A 140 23.18 2.07 16.05
C ALA A 140 22.00 2.01 15.05
N LEU A 141 21.93 0.95 14.23
CA LEU A 141 20.79 0.71 13.36
C LEU A 141 19.52 0.42 14.16
N ALA A 142 19.59 -0.42 15.20
CA ALA A 142 18.44 -0.68 16.06
C ALA A 142 17.91 0.60 16.72
N ASP A 143 18.79 1.45 17.24
CA ASP A 143 18.42 2.73 17.84
C ASP A 143 17.80 3.68 16.79
N ALA A 144 18.33 3.71 15.56
CA ALA A 144 17.77 4.48 14.46
C ALA A 144 16.39 3.95 14.01
N LEU A 145 16.19 2.63 13.98
CA LEU A 145 14.91 2.00 13.64
C LEU A 145 13.85 2.21 14.71
N VAL A 146 14.24 2.18 15.99
CA VAL A 146 13.37 2.56 17.11
C VAL A 146 13.04 4.06 17.06
N ALA A 147 14.00 4.91 16.71
CA ALA A 147 13.79 6.36 16.57
C ALA A 147 12.95 6.73 15.34
N ALA A 148 12.96 5.91 14.28
CA ALA A 148 12.07 6.02 13.12
C ALA A 148 10.64 5.52 13.42
N ASP A 149 10.28 5.49 14.71
CA ASP A 149 9.23 4.71 15.35
C ASP A 149 7.99 4.46 14.50
N ALA A 150 7.72 3.17 14.30
CA ALA A 150 6.57 2.63 13.60
C ALA A 150 5.23 2.94 14.30
N GLU A 151 5.25 3.44 15.55
CA GLU A 151 4.07 3.99 16.23
C GLU A 151 3.50 5.24 15.53
N HIS A 152 4.30 5.92 14.70
CA HIS A 152 3.87 7.07 13.88
C HIS A 152 3.76 6.78 12.38
N LEU A 153 3.99 5.54 11.93
CA LEU A 153 3.74 5.18 10.53
C LEU A 153 2.23 5.10 10.29
N VAL A 154 1.62 6.25 10.03
CA VAL A 154 0.21 6.35 9.66
C VAL A 154 0.10 6.18 8.14
N VAL A 155 -0.25 4.97 7.70
CA VAL A 155 -0.70 4.74 6.32
C VAL A 155 -2.18 5.10 6.25
N THR A 156 -2.50 6.28 5.71
CA THR A 156 -3.89 6.66 5.40
C THR A 156 -4.22 6.28 3.97
N CYS A 157 -5.22 5.40 3.81
CA CYS A 157 -5.90 5.18 2.54
C CYS A 157 -7.25 5.89 2.62
N GLU A 158 -7.37 7.05 1.97
CA GLU A 158 -8.63 7.77 1.85
C GLU A 158 -9.20 7.59 0.46
N TRP A 159 -10.38 6.96 0.41
CA TRP A 159 -11.20 6.87 -0.78
C TRP A 159 -12.14 8.08 -0.80
N ARG A 160 -11.97 8.98 -1.77
CA ARG A 160 -12.87 10.11 -2.03
C ARG A 160 -13.24 10.17 -3.48
#